data_AF-A0A969KL43-F1
#
_entry.id   AF-A0A969KL43-F1
#
_cell.length_a   1.000
_cell.length_b   1.000
_cell.length_c   1.000
_cell.angle_alpha   90.00
_cell.angle_beta   90.00
_cell.angle_gamma   90.00
#
_symmetry.space_group_name_H-M   'P 1'
#
loop_
_entity.id
_entity.type
_entity.pdbx_description
1 polymer ?
#
loop_
_entity_poly.entity_id
_entity_poly.type
_entity_poly.pdbx_seq_one_letter_code
_entity_poly.pdbx_strand_id
1 'polypeptide(L)'
;MAAQGGNAGNQSMTIVVRSLALGEMELSDAWKALRHELTLGLIHGLLLGLTIGLIAWLWQGSAALGLIIFLAMVANLIISAVVGVLVPTTLQRLNVDPALASGVFVTATTDVMGFAIFLGLATLFLVSL
;
A
#
# COMPACT_ATOMS: atom_id res chain seq x y z
N MET A 1 -10.27 -2.16 -3.01
CA MET A 1 -8.95 -1.53 -3.17
C MET A 1 -8.52 -0.83 -1.88
N ALA A 2 -9.30 0.14 -1.38
CA ALA A 2 -9.05 0.81 -0.09
C ALA A 2 -8.80 -0.16 1.08
N ALA A 3 -9.72 -1.12 1.32
CA ALA A 3 -9.58 -2.09 2.39
C ALA A 3 -8.33 -3.01 2.27
N GLN A 4 -7.92 -3.37 1.06
CA GLN A 4 -6.75 -4.23 0.82
C GLN A 4 -5.44 -3.48 1.05
N GLY A 5 -5.38 -2.21 0.64
CA GLY A 5 -4.26 -1.32 0.97
C GLY A 5 -4.13 -1.14 2.47
N GLY A 6 -5.17 -0.65 3.13
CA GLY A 6 -5.14 -0.45 4.59
C GLY A 6 -4.72 -1.69 5.37
N ASN A 7 -5.19 -2.87 4.98
CA ASN A 7 -4.81 -4.13 5.65
C ASN A 7 -3.34 -4.51 5.44
N ALA A 8 -2.81 -4.41 4.22
CA ALA A 8 -1.41 -4.70 3.93
C ALA A 8 -0.48 -3.71 4.66
N GLY A 9 -0.85 -2.42 4.66
CA GLY A 9 -0.10 -1.37 5.34
C GLY A 9 -0.12 -1.55 6.85
N ASN A 10 -1.28 -1.90 7.42
CA ASN A 10 -1.40 -2.20 8.84
C ASN A 10 -0.61 -3.45 9.23
N GLN A 11 -0.56 -4.48 8.38
CA GLN A 11 0.26 -5.66 8.63
C GLN A 11 1.75 -5.32 8.65
N SER A 12 2.24 -4.63 7.62
CA SER A 12 3.63 -4.18 7.53
C SER A 12 3.99 -3.28 8.72
N MET A 13 3.14 -2.31 9.05
CA MET A 13 3.30 -1.43 10.21
C MET A 13 3.34 -2.20 11.52
N THR A 14 2.45 -3.18 11.73
CA THR A 14 2.44 -3.99 12.95
C THR A 14 3.75 -4.75 13.13
N ILE A 15 4.29 -5.33 12.05
CA ILE A 15 5.57 -6.02 12.06
C ILE A 15 6.70 -5.05 12.41
N VAL A 16 6.76 -3.89 11.73
CA VAL A 16 7.81 -2.88 11.96
C VAL A 16 7.74 -2.31 13.38
N VAL A 17 6.57 -1.90 13.86
CA VAL A 17 6.38 -1.41 15.24
C VAL A 17 6.83 -2.44 16.26
N ARG A 18 6.46 -3.72 16.07
CA ARG A 18 6.86 -4.81 16.96
C ARG A 18 8.38 -5.01 16.95
N SER A 19 9.01 -5.07 15.78
CA SER A 19 10.45 -5.27 15.68
C SER A 19 11.25 -4.09 16.24
N LEU A 20 10.76 -2.87 16.09
CA LEU A 20 11.33 -1.68 16.74
C LEU A 20 11.19 -1.74 18.27
N ALA A 21 10.01 -2.15 18.78
CA ALA A 21 9.76 -2.26 20.22
C ALA A 21 10.56 -3.37 20.91
N LEU A 22 10.84 -4.47 20.20
CA LEU A 22 11.66 -5.58 20.68
C LEU A 22 13.17 -5.36 20.49
N GLY A 23 13.59 -4.28 19.83
CA GLY A 23 14.99 -4.04 19.48
C GLY A 23 15.53 -5.01 18.43
N GLU A 24 14.66 -5.71 17.70
CA GLU A 24 15.01 -6.62 16.60
C GLU A 24 15.37 -5.86 15.31
N MET A 25 15.02 -4.58 15.24
CA MET A 25 15.23 -3.70 14.10
C MET A 25 15.74 -2.34 14.57
N GLU A 26 16.85 -1.88 13.97
CA GLU A 26 17.33 -0.51 14.15
C GLU A 26 16.84 0.40 13.02
N LEU A 27 16.94 1.73 13.20
CA LEU A 27 16.64 2.69 12.14
C LEU A 27 17.52 2.50 10.89
N SER A 28 18.72 1.94 11.05
CA SER A 28 19.64 1.57 9.96
C SER A 28 19.08 0.44 9.07
N ASP A 29 18.22 -0.42 9.62
CA ASP A 29 17.58 -1.53 8.91
C ASP A 29 16.33 -1.11 8.11
N ALA A 30 15.86 0.13 8.27
CA ALA A 30 14.64 0.64 7.62
C ALA A 30 14.63 0.42 6.11
N TRP A 31 15.77 0.60 5.44
CA TRP A 31 15.88 0.35 4.00
C TRP A 31 15.72 -1.13 3.63
N LYS A 32 16.26 -2.03 4.45
CA LYS A 32 16.15 -3.48 4.25
C LYS A 32 14.70 -3.94 4.43
N ALA A 33 14.03 -3.45 5.48
CA ALA A 33 12.60 -3.70 5.72
C ALA A 33 11.75 -3.17 4.56
N LEU A 34 12.00 -1.94 4.11
CA LEU A 34 11.28 -1.33 2.99
C LEU A 34 11.40 -2.16 1.71
N ARG A 35 12.60 -2.65 1.36
CA ARG A 35 12.79 -3.49 0.17
C ARG A 35 12.04 -4.82 0.26
N HIS A 36 12.01 -5.42 1.44
CA HIS A 36 11.27 -6.65 1.68
C HIS A 36 9.77 -6.43 1.47
N GLU A 37 9.21 -5.40 2.11
CA GLU A 37 7.80 -5.05 2.03
C GLU A 37 7.38 -4.58 0.62
N LEU A 38 8.23 -3.83 -0.08
CA LEU A 38 8.00 -3.47 -1.48
C LEU A 38 7.91 -4.71 -2.38
N THR A 39 8.75 -5.72 -2.13
CA THR A 39 8.72 -6.97 -2.90
C THR A 39 7.43 -7.73 -2.62
N LEU A 40 7.02 -7.84 -1.35
CA LEU A 40 5.75 -8.46 -0.97
C LEU A 40 4.56 -7.71 -1.56
N GLY A 41 4.54 -6.38 -1.46
CA GLY A 41 3.50 -5.52 -2.01
C GLY A 41 3.39 -5.62 -3.52
N LEU A 42 4.51 -5.71 -4.24
CA LEU A 42 4.52 -5.90 -5.69
C LEU A 42 3.96 -7.29 -6.07
N ILE A 43 4.41 -8.36 -5.42
CA ILE A 43 3.93 -9.72 -5.69
C ILE A 43 2.42 -9.80 -5.43
N HIS A 44 1.96 -9.33 -4.28
CA HIS A 44 0.53 -9.31 -3.94
C HIS A 44 -0.27 -8.42 -4.90
N GLY A 45 0.29 -7.27 -5.28
CA GLY A 45 -0.32 -6.35 -6.24
C GLY A 45 -0.51 -6.97 -7.60
N LEU A 46 0.49 -7.68 -8.10
CA LEU A 46 0.40 -8.37 -9.39
C LEU A 46 -0.63 -9.50 -9.33
N LEU A 47 -0.59 -10.36 -8.30
CA LEU A 47 -1.50 -11.50 -8.20
C LEU A 47 -2.96 -11.06 -8.03
N LEU A 48 -3.22 -10.19 -7.06
CA LEU A 48 -4.58 -9.75 -6.74
C LEU A 48 -5.09 -8.77 -7.78
N GLY A 49 -4.24 -7.83 -8.22
CA GLY A 49 -4.57 -6.89 -9.28
C GLY A 49 -4.95 -7.62 -10.56
N LEU A 50 -4.20 -8.66 -10.96
CA LEU A 50 -4.51 -9.41 -12.17
C LEU A 50 -5.83 -10.15 -12.03
N THR A 51 -6.04 -10.80 -10.89
CA THR A 51 -7.28 -11.54 -10.60
C THR A 51 -8.50 -10.62 -10.64
N ILE A 52 -8.45 -9.48 -9.94
CA ILE A 52 -9.60 -8.55 -9.88
C ILE A 52 -9.76 -7.78 -11.19
N GLY A 53 -8.67 -7.41 -11.86
CA GLY A 53 -8.71 -6.77 -13.18
C GLY A 53 -9.32 -7.67 -14.25
N LEU A 54 -9.00 -8.97 -14.24
CA LEU A 54 -9.62 -9.97 -15.11
C LEU A 54 -11.12 -10.12 -14.83
N ILE A 55 -11.51 -10.24 -13.56
CA ILE A 55 -12.92 -10.33 -13.17
C ILE A 55 -13.68 -9.08 -13.64
N ALA A 56 -13.11 -7.89 -13.45
CA ALA A 56 -13.73 -6.64 -13.86
C ALA A 56 -13.86 -6.53 -15.39
N TRP A 57 -12.86 -6.99 -16.14
CA TRP A 57 -12.94 -7.06 -17.60
C TRP A 57 -14.06 -8.01 -18.05
N LEU A 58 -14.13 -9.21 -17.48
CA LEU A 58 -15.15 -10.20 -17.82
C LEU A 58 -16.57 -9.74 -17.46
N TRP A 59 -16.71 -8.99 -16.36
CA TRP A 59 -18.01 -8.51 -15.90
C TRP A 59 -18.50 -7.29 -16.70
N GLN A 60 -17.64 -6.31 -16.94
CA GLN A 60 -18.03 -5.05 -17.59
C GLN A 60 -17.78 -5.04 -19.09
N GLY A 61 -17.11 -6.05 -19.65
CA GLY A 61 -16.72 -6.12 -21.06
C GLY A 61 -15.65 -5.11 -21.47
N SER A 62 -15.17 -4.25 -20.55
CA SER A 62 -14.20 -3.21 -20.83
C SER A 62 -12.80 -3.60 -20.36
N ALA A 63 -11.91 -3.88 -21.31
CA ALA A 63 -10.50 -4.17 -21.02
C ALA A 63 -9.79 -2.97 -20.38
N ALA A 64 -10.20 -1.74 -20.75
CA ALA A 64 -9.68 -0.52 -20.14
C ALA A 64 -10.00 -0.45 -18.64
N LEU A 65 -11.22 -0.78 -18.24
CA LEU A 65 -11.62 -0.80 -16.83
C LEU A 65 -10.84 -1.86 -16.04
N GLY A 66 -10.69 -3.06 -16.61
CA GLY A 66 -9.85 -4.11 -16.01
C GLY A 66 -8.41 -3.67 -15.79
N LEU A 67 -7.81 -2.98 -16.77
CA LEU A 67 -6.44 -2.46 -16.68
C LEU A 67 -6.31 -1.34 -15.63
N ILE A 68 -7.28 -0.43 -15.54
CA ILE A 68 -7.30 0.62 -14.51
C ILE A 68 -7.29 0.00 -13.11
N ILE A 69 -8.15 -0.99 -12.88
CA ILE A 69 -8.22 -1.68 -11.58
C ILE A 69 -6.91 -2.42 -11.28
N PHE A 70 -6.35 -3.12 -12.25
CA PHE A 70 -5.05 -3.79 -12.11
C PHE A 70 -3.96 -2.80 -11.66
N LEU A 71 -3.76 -1.73 -12.42
CA LEU A 71 -2.71 -0.73 -12.14
C LEU A 71 -2.94 -0.03 -10.81
N ALA A 72 -4.19 0.34 -10.52
CA ALA A 72 -4.53 1.01 -9.27
C ALA A 72 -4.29 0.09 -8.06
N MET A 73 -4.49 -1.23 -8.18
CA MET A 73 -4.21 -2.18 -7.10
C MET A 73 -2.71 -2.33 -6.83
N VAL A 74 -1.93 -2.48 -7.90
CA VAL A 74 -0.46 -2.58 -7.79
C VAL A 74 0.10 -1.32 -7.12
N ALA A 75 -0.28 -0.14 -7.61
CA ALA A 75 0.19 1.13 -7.06
C ALA A 75 -0.23 1.31 -5.59
N ASN A 76 -1.48 0.97 -5.24
CA ASN A 76 -1.96 1.11 -3.88
C ASN A 76 -1.21 0.20 -2.88
N LEU A 77 -0.91 -1.05 -3.26
CA LEU A 77 -0.17 -1.96 -2.37
C LEU A 77 1.31 -1.58 -2.24
N ILE A 78 1.92 -1.01 -3.28
CA ILE A 78 3.27 -0.45 -3.19
C ILE A 78 3.30 0.72 -2.20
N ILE A 79 2.37 1.67 -2.33
CA ILE A 79 2.29 2.81 -1.41
C ILE A 79 2.01 2.33 0.01
N SER A 80 1.13 1.35 0.16
CA SER A 80 0.83 0.74 1.44
C SER A 80 2.07 0.14 2.12
N ALA A 81 2.92 -0.58 1.37
CA ALA A 81 4.18 -1.11 1.89
C ALA A 81 5.15 0.02 2.31
N VAL A 82 5.24 1.08 1.50
CA VAL A 82 6.08 2.25 1.81
C VAL A 82 5.62 2.91 3.11
N VAL A 83 4.33 3.20 3.22
CA VAL A 83 3.74 3.87 4.39
C VAL A 83 3.82 2.98 5.63
N GLY A 84 3.60 1.67 5.48
CA GLY A 84 3.71 0.69 6.56
C GLY A 84 5.10 0.63 7.21
N VAL A 85 6.16 0.93 6.47
CA VAL A 85 7.54 0.98 7.01
C VAL A 85 7.94 2.40 7.42
N LEU A 86 7.68 3.40 6.56
CA LEU A 86 8.18 4.76 6.76
C LEU A 86 7.46 5.49 7.90
N VAL A 87 6.16 5.29 8.11
CA VAL A 87 5.43 5.95 9.20
C VAL A 87 6.02 5.57 10.58
N PRO A 88 6.09 4.28 10.96
CA PRO A 88 6.60 3.91 12.28
C PRO A 88 8.07 4.26 12.46
N THR A 89 8.92 4.07 11.44
CA THR A 89 10.35 4.43 11.52
C THR A 89 10.57 5.93 11.64
N THR A 90 9.75 6.75 10.96
CA THR A 90 9.82 8.22 11.07
C THR A 90 9.37 8.68 12.45
N LEU A 91 8.28 8.13 12.99
CA LEU A 91 7.80 8.46 14.34
C LEU A 91 8.87 8.13 15.39
N GLN A 92 9.49 6.95 15.30
CA GLN A 92 10.57 6.56 16.21
C GLN A 92 11.77 7.52 16.10
N ARG A 93 12.15 7.93 14.88
CA ARG A 93 13.23 8.91 14.66
C ARG A 93 12.91 10.28 15.27
N LEU A 94 11.63 10.64 15.38
CA LEU A 94 11.15 11.85 16.05
C LEU A 94 10.95 11.66 17.56
N ASN A 95 11.35 10.52 18.14
CA ASN A 95 11.10 10.14 19.54
C ASN A 95 9.60 10.11 19.92
N VAL A 96 8.72 9.82 18.96
CA VAL A 96 7.29 9.58 19.17
C VAL A 96 7.05 8.08 19.16
N ASP A 97 6.26 7.58 20.12
CA ASP A 97 5.91 6.15 20.19
C ASP A 97 5.11 5.72 18.93
N PRO A 98 5.68 4.87 18.07
CA PRO A 98 5.02 4.41 16.86
C PRO A 98 3.73 3.61 17.14
N ALA A 99 3.64 2.92 18.27
CA ALA A 99 2.50 2.07 18.60
C ALA A 99 1.22 2.87 18.82
N LEU A 100 1.33 4.13 19.25
CA LEU A 100 0.19 4.99 19.56
C LEU A 100 -0.39 5.69 18.31
N ALA A 101 0.45 6.01 17.32
CA ALA A 101 0.07 6.89 16.23
C ALA A 101 0.06 6.22 14.84
N SER A 102 0.87 5.18 14.62
CA SER A 102 1.08 4.64 13.26
C SER A 102 -0.22 4.15 12.62
N GLY A 103 -1.09 3.48 13.38
CA GLY A 103 -2.39 2.95 12.93
C GLY A 103 -3.22 3.93 12.12
N VAL A 104 -3.45 5.11 12.70
CA VAL A 104 -4.28 6.16 12.11
C VAL A 104 -3.61 6.77 10.88
N PHE A 105 -2.31 7.05 10.96
CA PHE A 105 -1.56 7.64 9.84
C PHE A 105 -1.49 6.71 8.64
N VAL A 106 -1.22 5.43 8.84
CA VAL A 106 -1.16 4.46 7.73
C VAL A 106 -2.53 4.34 7.08
N THR A 107 -3.58 4.10 7.87
CA THR A 107 -4.94 3.93 7.33
C THR A 107 -5.39 5.15 6.54
N ALA A 108 -5.26 6.35 7.11
CA ALA A 108 -5.64 7.60 6.45
C ALA A 108 -4.85 7.83 5.15
N THR A 109 -3.54 7.57 5.16
CA THR A 109 -2.70 7.72 3.98
C THR A 109 -3.08 6.70 2.90
N THR A 110 -3.29 5.43 3.26
CA THR A 110 -3.68 4.40 2.29
C THR A 110 -5.06 4.64 1.69
N ASP A 111 -6.00 5.20 2.45
CA ASP A 111 -7.33 5.54 1.95
C ASP A 111 -7.25 6.70 0.96
N VAL A 112 -6.62 7.81 1.34
CA VAL A 112 -6.49 9.00 0.48
C VAL A 112 -5.74 8.64 -0.81
N MET A 113 -4.61 7.93 -0.71
CA MET A 113 -3.82 7.55 -1.87
C MET A 113 -4.56 6.53 -2.75
N GLY A 114 -5.23 5.54 -2.14
CA GLY A 114 -6.00 4.54 -2.88
C GLY A 114 -7.12 5.16 -3.71
N PHE A 115 -7.86 6.12 -3.15
CA PHE A 115 -8.87 6.88 -3.89
C PHE A 115 -8.24 7.77 -4.96
N ALA A 116 -7.18 8.50 -4.63
CA ALA A 116 -6.51 9.41 -5.57
C ALA A 116 -5.96 8.67 -6.80
N ILE A 117 -5.35 7.50 -6.61
CA ILE A 117 -4.83 6.67 -7.70
C ILE A 117 -5.94 6.16 -8.59
N PHE A 118 -7.00 5.60 -7.99
CA PHE A 118 -8.11 5.04 -8.77
C PHE A 118 -8.80 6.13 -9.60
N LEU A 119 -9.14 7.26 -8.97
CA LEU A 119 -9.78 8.38 -9.66
C LEU A 119 -8.85 9.02 -10.69
N GLY A 120 -7.57 9.23 -10.36
CA GLY A 120 -6.59 9.78 -11.29
C GLY A 120 -6.40 8.91 -12.54
N LEU A 121 -6.29 7.60 -12.37
CA LEU A 121 -6.21 6.67 -13.50
C LEU A 121 -7.51 6.64 -14.31
N ALA A 122 -8.67 6.64 -13.65
CA ALA A 122 -9.96 6.71 -14.34
C ALA A 122 -10.10 8.00 -15.16
N THR A 123 -9.69 9.16 -14.62
CA THR A 123 -9.71 10.44 -15.35
C THR A 123 -8.75 10.44 -16.53
N LEU A 124 -7.52 9.96 -16.35
CA LEU A 124 -6.55 9.87 -17.45
C LEU A 124 -7.07 8.99 -18.58
N PHE A 125 -7.67 7.85 -18.26
CA PHE A 125 -8.23 6.96 -19.26
C PHE A 125 -9.48 7.55 -19.93
N LEU A 126 -10.37 8.21 -19.19
CA LEU A 126 -11.55 8.88 -19.73
C LEU A 126 -11.17 10.01 -20.71
N VAL A 127 -10.10 10.76 -20.44
CA VAL A 127 -9.60 11.82 -21.34
C VAL A 127 -8.88 11.26 -22.57
N SER A 128 -8.38 10.03 -22.50
CA SER A 128 -7.71 9.34 -23.62
C SER A 128 -8.65 8.55 -24.55
N LEU A 129 -9.95 8.52 -24.25
CA LEU A 129 -11.03 7.92 -25.05
C LEU A 129 -11.77 9.01 -25.85
#